data_AF-A0A962QA67-F1
#
_entry.id   AF-A0A962QA67-F1
#
_cell.length_a   1.000
_cell.length_b   1.000
_cell.length_c   1.000
_cell.angle_alpha   90.00
_cell.angle_beta   90.00
_cell.angle_gamma   90.00
#
_symmetry.space_group_name_H-M   'P 1'
#
loop_
_entity.id
_entity.type
_entity.pdbx_description
1 polymer ?
#
loop_
_entity_poly.entity_id
_entity_poly.type
_entity_poly.pdbx_seq_one_letter_code
_entity_poly.pdbx_strand_id
1 'polypeptide(L)'
;MAKYKDLNQEDKEYLAHFYHDRDMTHVEKMDILTKKYDVSERTIRRWWREELKLSDIYVDLPPILREAMNRDISNKTDILLITSAQNKTGVHTEMLDNIVSYKEFLESIGFKVEIVIAPARYRNPTSPAEQLSQQEKASIQEWWRDEVKPYLFYNKIQFGDTLISCNSRIRPTAKKPLTGYEVLAKDNHLVLPHPRIHFKTMPRFKDAPLRSMLTTGYVTHKNYSDSKAGETAFEHHSYGFVIVEKKEDGTCHCPRHVKVQKDGSFIDLMYQVKDKEVSIAPPAKGIVWGDLHAAEVNKEIFDRTLDLYSVFKPEQTVIHDALDASTVNPHETKDMFIQRLKIAEGRYLIKNEIDHCFDLLSEIVDTGTKVNVIISNHDIFLDRHVNDGNWKKDLHNSPAYLEMALIQQTVDLRQYGSIFGYMLYTQFGDDVKYINFGESLDIGGYECAMHGDHGANGARGSANTFSKLNTKMIGGHSHSPMILDGYTQVGVTCNLNQYYTRKGVSSWAHAHSIVHANDKNQLIVFGNDYKFTELI
;
A
#
# COMPACT_ATOMS: atom_id res chain seq x y z
N MET A 1 -3.15 56.01 23.22
CA MET A 1 -3.84 54.72 23.48
C MET A 1 -5.07 54.52 22.63
N ALA A 2 -4.99 53.62 21.66
CA ALA A 2 -6.12 53.19 20.83
C ALA A 2 -7.20 52.44 21.66
N LYS A 3 -8.47 52.52 21.24
CA LYS A 3 -9.57 51.70 21.79
C LYS A 3 -10.08 50.76 20.70
N TYR A 4 -10.50 49.55 21.10
CA TYR A 4 -10.93 48.50 20.15
C TYR A 4 -12.02 48.95 19.18
N LYS A 5 -13.02 49.67 19.70
CA LYS A 5 -14.15 50.19 18.92
C LYS A 5 -13.76 51.17 17.81
N ASP A 6 -12.58 51.76 17.91
CA ASP A 6 -12.05 52.75 16.97
C ASP A 6 -11.12 52.09 15.92
N LEU A 7 -10.90 50.76 16.02
CA LEU A 7 -10.12 50.00 15.04
C LEU A 7 -10.95 49.69 13.79
N ASN A 8 -10.33 49.90 12.62
CA ASN A 8 -10.93 49.54 11.34
C ASN A 8 -10.86 48.00 11.12
N GLN A 9 -11.41 47.54 9.99
CA GLN A 9 -11.44 46.11 9.68
C GLN A 9 -10.05 45.51 9.45
N GLU A 10 -9.16 46.26 8.80
CA GLU A 10 -7.78 45.84 8.53
C GLU A 10 -6.98 45.67 9.84
N ASP A 11 -7.17 46.56 10.82
CA ASP A 11 -6.55 46.48 12.14
C ASP A 11 -7.02 45.26 12.94
N LYS A 12 -8.30 44.90 12.80
CA LYS A 12 -8.87 43.70 13.43
C LYS A 12 -8.30 42.43 12.79
N GLU A 13 -8.17 42.40 11.47
CA GLU A 13 -7.52 41.31 10.74
C GLU A 13 -6.03 41.20 11.09
N TYR A 14 -5.34 42.33 11.22
CA TYR A 14 -3.95 42.39 11.66
C TYR A 14 -3.78 41.84 13.08
N LEU A 15 -4.64 42.23 14.02
CA LEU A 15 -4.66 41.67 15.38
C LEU A 15 -4.90 40.16 15.38
N ALA A 16 -5.86 39.68 14.57
CA ALA A 16 -6.16 38.25 14.46
C ALA A 16 -5.02 37.45 13.82
N HIS A 17 -4.34 38.01 12.82
CA HIS A 17 -3.19 37.40 12.17
C HIS A 17 -2.07 37.10 13.18
N PHE A 18 -1.65 38.09 13.96
CA PHE A 18 -0.59 37.90 14.98
C PHE A 18 -1.00 36.92 16.10
N TYR A 19 -2.29 36.80 16.41
CA TYR A 19 -2.75 35.78 17.35
C TYR A 19 -2.45 34.38 16.82
N HIS A 20 -2.74 34.12 15.53
CA HIS A 20 -2.61 32.82 14.89
C HIS A 20 -1.23 32.51 14.31
N ASP A 21 -0.34 33.49 14.19
CA ASP A 21 1.05 33.30 13.74
C ASP A 21 1.78 32.32 14.67
N ARG A 22 2.33 31.23 14.15
CA ARG A 22 3.01 30.22 14.97
C ARG A 22 4.53 30.34 14.95
N ASP A 23 5.07 31.20 14.08
CA ASP A 23 6.51 31.37 13.90
C ASP A 23 7.07 32.45 14.83
N MET A 24 6.19 33.25 15.45
CA MET A 24 6.54 34.26 16.44
C MET A 24 6.22 33.81 17.86
N THR A 25 7.13 34.09 18.80
CA THR A 25 6.87 33.91 20.23
C THR A 25 5.81 34.90 20.72
N HIS A 26 5.17 34.57 21.85
CA HIS A 26 4.20 35.47 22.48
C HIS A 26 4.79 36.84 22.80
N VAL A 27 6.06 36.90 23.20
CA VAL A 27 6.77 38.15 23.53
C VAL A 27 6.94 39.04 22.31
N GLU A 28 7.36 38.47 21.18
CA GLU A 28 7.55 39.22 19.92
C GLU A 28 6.22 39.77 19.39
N LYS A 29 5.15 38.96 19.46
CA LYS A 29 3.80 39.40 19.12
C LYS A 29 3.36 40.58 19.98
N MET A 30 3.60 40.50 21.29
CA MET A 30 3.26 41.56 22.21
C MET A 30 4.05 42.84 21.93
N ASP A 31 5.36 42.75 21.68
CA ASP A 31 6.21 43.91 21.38
C ASP A 31 5.73 44.67 20.14
N ILE A 32 5.36 43.96 19.07
CA ILE A 32 4.85 44.56 17.83
C ILE A 32 3.49 45.22 18.05
N LEU A 33 2.55 44.49 18.66
CA LEU A 33 1.17 44.97 18.80
C LEU A 33 1.04 46.09 19.81
N THR A 34 1.80 46.04 20.91
CA THR A 34 1.80 47.12 21.91
C THR A 34 2.40 48.40 21.36
N LYS A 35 3.47 48.32 20.55
CA LYS A 35 4.06 49.46 19.84
C LYS A 35 3.13 50.05 18.78
N LYS A 36 2.48 49.21 17.95
CA LYS A 36 1.61 49.68 16.87
C LYS A 36 0.38 50.44 17.39
N TYR A 37 -0.26 49.89 18.43
CA TYR A 37 -1.52 50.44 18.95
C TYR A 37 -1.36 51.37 20.15
N ASP A 38 -0.12 51.57 20.64
CA ASP A 38 0.20 52.34 21.84
C ASP A 38 -0.67 51.91 23.03
N VAL A 39 -0.63 50.61 23.36
CA VAL A 39 -1.42 50.02 24.46
C VAL A 39 -0.63 48.95 25.20
N SER A 40 -1.04 48.63 26.43
CA SER A 40 -0.44 47.54 27.21
C SER A 40 -0.69 46.15 26.62
N GLU A 41 0.17 45.18 26.94
CA GLU A 41 -0.08 43.76 26.60
C GLU A 41 -1.42 43.26 27.11
N ARG A 42 -1.83 43.70 28.30
CA ARG A 42 -3.11 43.33 28.90
C ARG A 42 -4.28 43.77 28.01
N THR A 43 -4.15 44.93 27.36
CA THR A 43 -5.15 45.45 26.43
C THR A 43 -5.22 44.60 25.17
N ILE A 44 -4.08 44.22 24.59
CA ILE A 44 -4.03 43.33 23.41
C ILE A 44 -4.65 41.96 23.72
N ARG A 45 -4.28 41.36 24.86
CA ARG A 45 -4.86 40.06 25.30
C ARG A 45 -6.36 40.15 25.51
N ARG A 46 -6.85 41.27 26.06
CA ARG A 46 -8.30 41.52 26.18
C ARG A 46 -8.97 41.61 24.82
N TRP A 47 -8.38 42.33 23.87
CA TRP A 47 -8.92 42.41 22.50
C TRP A 47 -8.96 41.04 21.84
N TRP A 48 -7.93 40.21 21.98
CA TRP A 48 -7.95 38.84 21.48
C TRP A 48 -9.02 37.96 22.13
N ARG A 49 -9.16 38.01 23.47
CA ARG A 49 -10.07 37.12 24.21
C ARG A 49 -11.53 37.56 24.18
N GLU A 50 -11.79 38.83 24.47
CA GLU A 50 -13.14 39.33 24.76
C GLU A 50 -13.80 39.98 23.54
N GLU A 51 -13.01 40.68 22.74
CA GLU A 51 -13.54 41.47 21.62
C GLU A 51 -13.53 40.69 20.29
N LEU A 52 -12.40 40.04 19.98
CA LEU A 52 -12.22 39.21 18.78
C LEU A 52 -12.56 37.74 19.03
N LYS A 53 -12.65 37.33 20.31
CA LYS A 53 -12.99 35.95 20.73
C LYS A 53 -12.10 34.87 20.08
N LEU A 54 -10.83 35.17 19.86
CA LEU A 54 -9.89 34.27 19.17
C LEU A 54 -9.46 33.07 20.03
N SER A 55 -9.56 33.21 21.36
CA SER A 55 -9.35 32.11 22.31
C SER A 55 -10.54 31.19 22.44
N ASP A 56 -11.74 31.63 22.02
CA ASP A 56 -12.86 30.73 21.90
C ASP A 56 -12.49 29.77 20.76
N ILE A 57 -12.37 28.49 21.08
CA ILE A 57 -12.32 27.47 20.05
C ILE A 57 -13.73 27.43 19.46
N TYR A 58 -14.03 28.36 18.54
CA TYR A 58 -15.08 28.19 17.55
C TYR A 58 -14.64 27.07 16.62
N VAL A 59 -14.57 25.85 17.15
CA VAL A 59 -14.83 24.70 16.32
C VAL A 59 -16.31 24.79 15.99
N ASP A 60 -16.58 25.35 14.82
CA ASP A 60 -17.78 25.05 14.04
C ASP A 60 -17.75 23.54 13.64
N LEU A 61 -17.54 22.69 14.64
CA LEU A 61 -17.61 21.25 14.56
C LEU A 61 -18.96 20.83 15.14
N PRO A 62 -19.67 19.95 14.42
CA PRO A 62 -20.80 19.22 14.95
C PRO A 62 -20.48 18.62 16.33
N PRO A 63 -21.42 18.60 17.28
CA PRO A 63 -21.22 18.01 18.62
C PRO A 63 -20.59 16.61 18.59
N ILE A 64 -21.01 15.78 17.63
CA ILE A 64 -20.48 14.43 17.40
C ILE A 64 -18.95 14.42 17.13
N LEU A 65 -18.42 15.39 16.38
CA LEU A 65 -16.98 15.47 16.12
C LEU A 65 -16.22 16.04 17.30
N ARG A 66 -16.85 16.88 18.14
CA ARG A 66 -16.25 17.37 19.38
C ARG A 66 -16.07 16.23 20.39
N GLU A 67 -17.06 15.35 20.49
CA GLU A 67 -16.94 14.12 21.29
C GLU A 67 -15.83 13.21 20.76
N ALA A 68 -15.85 12.92 19.46
CA ALA A 68 -14.85 12.08 18.79
C ALA A 68 -13.41 12.64 18.87
N MET A 69 -13.24 13.96 18.99
CA MET A 69 -11.93 14.60 19.11
C MET A 69 -11.26 14.32 20.47
N ASN A 70 -12.05 14.06 21.51
CA ASN A 70 -11.57 13.81 22.87
C ASN A 70 -11.39 12.32 23.18
N ARG A 71 -11.67 11.42 22.23
CA ARG A 71 -11.46 9.99 22.42
C ARG A 71 -10.00 9.61 22.21
N ASP A 72 -9.56 8.63 22.99
CA ASP A 72 -8.20 8.10 22.92
C ASP A 72 -8.25 6.57 22.92
N ILE A 73 -7.21 5.97 22.36
CA ILE A 73 -7.02 4.52 22.33
C ILE A 73 -6.39 4.08 23.64
N SER A 74 -6.82 2.95 24.17
CA SER A 74 -6.19 2.37 25.35
C SER A 74 -4.73 2.00 25.07
N ASN A 75 -3.83 2.37 25.97
CA ASN A 75 -2.41 1.98 25.89
C ASN A 75 -2.20 0.46 25.89
N LYS A 76 -3.21 -0.31 26.32
CA LYS A 76 -3.19 -1.77 26.34
C LYS A 76 -3.63 -2.40 25.02
N THR A 77 -4.02 -1.62 24.03
CA THR A 77 -4.56 -2.14 22.76
C THR A 77 -3.44 -2.71 21.90
N ASP A 78 -3.70 -3.89 21.36
CA ASP A 78 -2.77 -4.70 20.57
C ASP A 78 -3.08 -4.54 19.07
N ILE A 79 -4.37 -4.45 18.71
CA ILE A 79 -4.83 -4.38 17.33
C ILE A 79 -5.84 -3.24 17.13
N LEU A 80 -5.68 -2.49 16.04
CA LEU A 80 -6.66 -1.53 15.56
C LEU A 80 -7.31 -2.00 14.26
N LEU A 81 -8.64 -1.98 14.22
CA LEU A 81 -9.45 -2.16 13.00
C LEU A 81 -9.93 -0.78 12.54
N ILE A 82 -9.39 -0.27 11.44
CA ILE A 82 -9.53 1.14 11.05
C ILE A 82 -10.31 1.27 9.73
N THR A 83 -11.46 1.92 9.75
CA THR A 83 -12.22 2.29 8.54
C THR A 83 -12.59 3.76 8.56
N SER A 84 -13.37 4.22 7.58
CA SER A 84 -13.84 5.60 7.49
C SER A 84 -15.32 5.69 7.20
N ALA A 85 -15.96 6.77 7.67
CA ALA A 85 -17.39 7.01 7.47
C ALA A 85 -17.64 8.39 6.90
N GLN A 86 -18.33 8.46 5.76
CA GLN A 86 -18.74 9.72 5.16
C GLN A 86 -19.92 10.35 5.92
N ASN A 87 -19.85 11.66 6.15
CA ASN A 87 -20.98 12.42 6.67
C ASN A 87 -22.23 12.27 5.80
N LYS A 88 -23.41 12.45 6.40
CA LYS A 88 -24.71 12.48 5.70
C LYS A 88 -24.99 11.25 4.82
N THR A 89 -24.50 10.09 5.22
CA THR A 89 -24.52 8.86 4.41
C THR A 89 -24.95 7.67 5.27
N GLY A 90 -25.67 6.71 4.68
CA GLY A 90 -26.02 5.45 5.34
C GLY A 90 -24.80 4.57 5.59
N VAL A 91 -24.87 3.70 6.60
CA VAL A 91 -23.82 2.75 6.96
C VAL A 91 -24.16 1.40 6.35
N HIS A 92 -23.14 0.71 5.83
CA HIS A 92 -23.25 -0.70 5.48
C HIS A 92 -23.22 -1.52 6.76
N THR A 93 -24.41 -1.80 7.30
CA THR A 93 -24.60 -2.41 8.62
C THR A 93 -23.99 -3.80 8.71
N GLU A 94 -24.09 -4.58 7.65
CA GLU A 94 -23.52 -5.94 7.55
C GLU A 94 -21.99 -5.92 7.65
N MET A 95 -21.33 -4.97 6.97
CA MET A 95 -19.89 -4.78 7.10
C MET A 95 -19.50 -4.37 8.53
N LEU A 96 -20.22 -3.42 9.13
CA LEU A 96 -19.94 -2.96 10.48
C LEU A 96 -20.11 -4.10 11.50
N ASP A 97 -21.21 -4.85 11.40
CA ASP A 97 -21.49 -6.00 12.26
C ASP A 97 -20.43 -7.09 12.11
N ASN A 98 -19.96 -7.37 10.90
CA ASN A 98 -18.88 -8.33 10.66
C ASN A 98 -17.53 -7.83 11.24
N ILE A 99 -17.22 -6.52 11.16
CA ILE A 99 -16.03 -5.95 11.81
C ILE A 99 -16.11 -6.08 13.33
N VAL A 100 -17.29 -5.86 13.93
CA VAL A 100 -17.50 -6.05 15.37
C VAL A 100 -17.33 -7.51 15.76
N SER A 101 -17.91 -8.44 15.00
CA SER A 101 -17.79 -9.88 15.25
C SER A 101 -16.33 -10.35 15.11
N TYR A 102 -15.59 -9.78 14.16
CA TYR A 102 -14.17 -10.07 14.00
C TYR A 102 -13.33 -9.53 15.17
N LYS A 103 -13.65 -8.32 15.66
CA LYS A 103 -13.06 -7.80 16.89
C LYS A 103 -13.29 -8.78 18.05
N GLU A 104 -14.52 -9.22 18.27
CA GLU A 104 -14.87 -10.14 19.38
C GLU A 104 -14.13 -11.47 19.27
N PHE A 105 -13.99 -12.00 18.04
CA PHE A 105 -13.19 -13.19 17.78
C PHE A 105 -11.70 -12.98 18.12
N LEU A 106 -11.10 -11.88 17.66
CA LEU A 106 -9.70 -11.56 17.97
C LEU A 106 -9.48 -11.39 19.49
N GLU A 107 -10.45 -10.82 20.20
CA GLU A 107 -10.43 -10.74 21.67
C GLU A 107 -10.53 -12.12 22.32
N SER A 108 -11.32 -13.04 21.76
CA SER A 108 -11.45 -14.42 22.26
C SER A 108 -10.16 -15.24 22.16
N ILE A 109 -9.27 -14.91 21.22
CA ILE A 109 -7.96 -15.55 21.05
C ILE A 109 -6.81 -14.80 21.74
N GLY A 110 -7.13 -13.77 22.53
CA GLY A 110 -6.20 -13.16 23.49
C GLY A 110 -5.71 -11.76 23.18
N PHE A 111 -6.14 -11.14 22.07
CA PHE A 111 -5.77 -9.76 21.74
C PHE A 111 -6.70 -8.73 22.37
N LYS A 112 -6.24 -7.50 22.56
CA LYS A 112 -7.10 -6.35 22.86
C LYS A 112 -7.29 -5.53 21.60
N VAL A 113 -8.54 -5.36 21.19
CA VAL A 113 -8.85 -4.82 19.87
C VAL A 113 -9.76 -3.62 19.98
N GLU A 114 -9.46 -2.54 19.24
CA GLU A 114 -10.32 -1.38 19.14
C GLU A 114 -10.68 -1.06 17.68
N ILE A 115 -11.91 -0.58 17.48
CA ILE A 115 -12.41 -0.15 16.17
C ILE A 115 -12.28 1.37 16.09
N VAL A 116 -11.65 1.84 15.02
CA VAL A 116 -11.47 3.27 14.72
C VAL A 116 -12.19 3.61 13.43
N ILE A 117 -13.17 4.50 13.51
CA ILE A 117 -13.86 5.05 12.34
C ILE A 117 -13.47 6.51 12.18
N ALA A 118 -12.70 6.81 11.14
CA ALA A 118 -12.33 8.18 10.82
C ALA A 118 -13.46 8.88 10.02
N PRO A 119 -13.99 10.03 10.51
CA PRO A 119 -15.08 10.72 9.83
C PRO A 119 -14.55 11.51 8.63
N ALA A 120 -15.14 11.26 7.46
CA ALA A 120 -14.88 12.00 6.24
C ALA A 120 -15.98 13.02 5.97
N ARG A 121 -15.58 14.25 5.63
CA ARG A 121 -16.50 15.35 5.32
C ARG A 121 -16.60 15.53 3.81
N TYR A 122 -17.80 15.37 3.27
CA TYR A 122 -18.13 15.62 1.88
C TYR A 122 -19.28 16.62 1.78
N ARG A 123 -19.09 17.61 0.91
CA ARG A 123 -20.16 18.49 0.45
C ARG A 123 -20.50 18.06 -0.97
N ASN A 124 -21.74 17.65 -1.19
CA ASN A 124 -22.22 17.26 -2.50
C ASN A 124 -22.74 18.52 -3.25
N PRO A 125 -21.97 19.06 -4.23
CA PRO A 125 -22.33 20.29 -4.93
C PRO A 125 -23.58 20.18 -5.80
N THR A 126 -24.10 18.99 -6.08
CA THR A 126 -25.32 18.80 -6.87
C THR A 126 -26.50 18.32 -6.04
N SER A 127 -26.36 18.28 -4.71
CA SER A 127 -27.48 17.95 -3.84
C SER A 127 -28.56 19.04 -3.89
N PRO A 128 -29.86 18.71 -3.72
CA PRO A 128 -30.93 19.72 -3.65
C PRO A 128 -30.71 20.78 -2.55
N ALA A 129 -29.98 20.41 -1.49
CA ALA A 129 -29.55 21.33 -0.44
C ALA A 129 -28.71 22.52 -0.96
N GLU A 130 -28.08 22.38 -2.12
CA GLU A 130 -27.35 23.47 -2.76
C GLU A 130 -28.25 24.52 -3.44
N GLN A 131 -29.55 24.28 -3.54
CA GLN A 131 -30.53 25.25 -4.06
C GLN A 131 -31.12 26.15 -2.96
N LEU A 132 -30.85 25.83 -1.69
CA LEU A 132 -31.33 26.60 -0.54
C LEU A 132 -30.60 27.95 -0.39
N SER A 133 -31.19 28.89 0.35
CA SER A 133 -30.54 30.16 0.67
C SER A 133 -29.26 29.96 1.50
N GLN A 134 -28.37 30.95 1.54
CA GLN A 134 -27.13 30.84 2.34
C GLN A 134 -27.41 30.63 3.83
N GLN A 135 -28.46 31.25 4.38
CA GLN A 135 -28.88 31.06 5.76
C GLN A 135 -29.37 29.63 6.02
N GLU A 136 -30.14 29.06 5.09
CA GLU A 136 -30.61 27.67 5.19
C GLU A 136 -29.45 26.68 5.01
N LYS A 137 -28.50 26.94 4.10
CA LYS A 137 -27.30 26.09 3.97
C LYS A 137 -26.46 26.08 5.25
N ALA A 138 -26.33 27.23 5.91
CA ALA A 138 -25.60 27.36 7.17
C ALA A 138 -26.29 26.65 8.34
N SER A 139 -27.60 26.38 8.25
CA SER A 139 -28.33 25.62 9.28
C SER A 139 -28.29 24.10 9.09
N ILE A 140 -27.81 23.59 7.93
CA ILE A 140 -27.71 22.15 7.69
C ILE A 140 -26.53 21.55 8.46
N GLN A 141 -26.85 20.96 9.60
CA GLN A 141 -25.86 20.25 10.41
C GLN A 141 -25.23 19.07 9.67
N GLU A 142 -23.93 18.87 9.86
CA GLU A 142 -23.28 17.61 9.48
C GLU A 142 -23.57 16.56 10.54
N TRP A 143 -23.91 15.36 10.08
CA TRP A 143 -24.24 14.22 10.94
C TRP A 143 -23.60 12.94 10.41
N TRP A 144 -23.41 12.01 11.32
CA TRP A 144 -23.09 10.61 11.04
C TRP A 144 -24.13 9.74 11.74
N ARG A 145 -24.30 8.53 11.22
CA ARG A 145 -25.23 7.51 11.73
C ARG A 145 -24.87 7.11 13.17
N ASP A 146 -25.88 6.76 13.95
CA ASP A 146 -25.71 6.43 15.37
C ASP A 146 -24.85 5.18 15.56
N GLU A 147 -24.94 4.25 14.62
CA GLU A 147 -24.22 2.98 14.54
C GLU A 147 -22.70 3.17 14.54
N VAL A 148 -22.19 4.26 13.94
CA VAL A 148 -20.75 4.56 13.92
C VAL A 148 -20.31 5.47 15.07
N LYS A 149 -21.25 6.14 15.75
CA LYS A 149 -20.94 7.11 16.82
C LYS A 149 -20.00 6.53 17.88
N PRO A 150 -20.15 5.29 18.38
CA PRO A 150 -19.25 4.74 19.41
C PRO A 150 -17.79 4.60 18.96
N TYR A 151 -17.55 4.53 17.64
CA TYR A 151 -16.25 4.24 17.06
C TYR A 151 -15.61 5.44 16.36
N LEU A 152 -16.26 6.60 16.33
CA LEU A 152 -15.70 7.80 15.71
C LEU A 152 -14.50 8.36 16.48
N PHE A 153 -13.40 8.64 15.76
CA PHE A 153 -12.25 9.39 16.26
C PHE A 153 -11.99 10.59 15.35
N TYR A 154 -11.80 11.78 15.92
CA TYR A 154 -11.54 13.01 15.15
C TYR A 154 -10.29 13.74 15.63
N ASN A 155 -9.21 12.99 15.80
CA ASN A 155 -7.89 13.46 16.19
C ASN A 155 -6.81 12.75 15.37
N LYS A 156 -5.55 12.83 15.82
CA LYS A 156 -4.46 11.99 15.32
C LYS A 156 -4.12 11.00 16.43
N ILE A 157 -4.11 9.72 16.09
CA ILE A 157 -3.78 8.63 17.01
C ILE A 157 -2.37 8.17 16.67
N GLN A 158 -1.48 8.19 17.66
CA GLN A 158 -0.17 7.54 17.55
C GLN A 158 -0.30 6.14 18.15
N PHE A 159 -0.09 5.12 17.33
CA PHE A 159 -0.14 3.72 17.73
C PHE A 159 1.17 3.04 17.34
N GLY A 160 2.06 2.83 18.31
CA GLY A 160 3.43 2.41 18.02
C GLY A 160 4.14 3.40 17.09
N ASP A 161 4.67 2.93 15.97
CA ASP A 161 5.24 3.73 14.89
C ASP A 161 4.27 3.94 13.71
N THR A 162 2.96 3.82 13.96
CA THR A 162 1.88 4.13 13.02
C THR A 162 1.10 5.37 13.47
N LEU A 163 0.97 6.34 12.56
CA LEU A 163 0.14 7.52 12.73
C LEU A 163 -1.20 7.31 11.98
N ILE A 164 -2.31 7.36 12.71
CA ILE A 164 -3.66 7.34 12.14
C ILE A 164 -4.19 8.77 12.19
N SER A 165 -4.36 9.41 11.02
CA SER A 165 -4.77 10.81 10.95
C SER A 165 -6.26 10.94 10.63
N CYS A 166 -7.11 10.70 11.63
CA CYS A 166 -8.57 10.70 11.49
C CYS A 166 -9.18 12.08 11.21
N ASN A 167 -8.42 13.17 11.42
CA ASN A 167 -8.85 14.54 11.14
C ASN A 167 -8.24 15.14 9.86
N SER A 168 -7.54 14.33 9.04
CA SER A 168 -7.03 14.76 7.73
C SER A 168 -8.18 15.14 6.80
N ARG A 169 -8.11 16.36 6.24
CA ARG A 169 -9.16 16.89 5.35
C ARG A 169 -8.90 16.47 3.90
N ILE A 170 -9.23 15.23 3.59
CA ILE A 170 -9.13 14.68 2.23
C ILE A 170 -10.54 14.65 1.63
N ARG A 171 -10.70 15.21 0.42
CA ARG A 171 -11.97 15.11 -0.30
C ARG A 171 -12.21 13.66 -0.69
N PRO A 172 -13.40 13.07 -0.47
CA PRO A 172 -13.69 11.70 -0.90
C PRO A 172 -13.61 11.47 -2.42
N THR A 173 -13.59 12.54 -3.21
CA THR A 173 -13.41 12.52 -4.67
C THR A 173 -11.95 12.67 -5.12
N ALA A 174 -10.98 12.72 -4.19
CA ALA A 174 -9.57 12.86 -4.53
C ALA A 174 -9.04 11.61 -5.28
N LYS A 175 -8.35 11.83 -6.40
CA LYS A 175 -7.78 10.74 -7.20
C LYS A 175 -6.52 10.13 -6.58
N LYS A 176 -5.71 10.94 -5.88
CA LYS A 176 -4.44 10.56 -5.26
C LYS A 176 -4.42 11.05 -3.79
N PRO A 177 -5.15 10.40 -2.88
CA PRO A 177 -5.31 10.84 -1.50
C PRO A 177 -4.00 10.87 -0.69
N LEU A 178 -2.98 10.10 -1.08
CA LEU A 178 -1.70 10.02 -0.37
C LEU A 178 -0.72 11.14 -0.75
N THR A 179 -0.92 11.83 -1.87
CA THR A 179 0.06 12.81 -2.36
C THR A 179 0.19 14.01 -1.43
N GLY A 180 1.42 14.35 -1.04
CA GLY A 180 1.75 15.49 -0.17
C GLY A 180 1.71 15.16 1.33
N TYR A 181 1.24 13.97 1.70
CA TYR A 181 1.18 13.53 3.08
C TYR A 181 2.47 12.82 3.56
N GLU A 182 3.50 12.72 2.72
CA GLU A 182 4.84 12.23 3.11
C GLU A 182 5.39 13.07 4.28
N VAL A 183 5.15 14.39 4.25
CA VAL A 183 5.55 15.32 5.32
C VAL A 183 4.79 15.03 6.63
N LEU A 184 3.55 14.55 6.55
CA LEU A 184 2.78 14.17 7.73
C LEU A 184 3.23 12.82 8.29
N ALA A 185 3.55 11.86 7.40
CA ALA A 185 4.02 10.54 7.80
C ALA A 185 5.31 10.65 8.63
N LYS A 186 6.25 11.52 8.22
CA LYS A 186 7.59 11.61 8.80
C LYS A 186 8.21 10.22 8.86
N ASP A 187 8.57 9.74 10.05
CA ASP A 187 9.17 8.42 10.29
C ASP A 187 8.14 7.38 10.74
N ASN A 188 6.85 7.55 10.41
CA ASN A 188 5.77 6.63 10.77
C ASN A 188 5.15 5.97 9.54
N HIS A 189 4.51 4.82 9.75
CA HIS A 189 3.42 4.41 8.87
C HIS A 189 2.29 5.44 8.96
N LEU A 190 1.57 5.70 7.86
CA LEU A 190 0.49 6.70 7.85
C LEU A 190 -0.81 6.13 7.29
N VAL A 191 -1.84 6.07 8.13
CA VAL A 191 -3.20 5.68 7.75
C VAL A 191 -4.08 6.93 7.58
N LEU A 192 -4.71 7.06 6.41
CA LEU A 192 -5.56 8.20 6.06
C LEU A 192 -6.99 7.77 5.69
N PRO A 193 -8.02 8.55 6.08
CA PRO A 193 -9.39 8.26 5.69
C PRO A 193 -9.66 8.55 4.22
N HIS A 194 -10.07 7.54 3.45
CA HIS A 194 -10.48 7.71 2.05
C HIS A 194 -11.26 6.49 1.52
N PRO A 195 -12.20 6.65 0.55
CA PRO A 195 -12.95 5.51 0.01
C PRO A 195 -12.16 4.67 -0.99
N ARG A 196 -11.09 5.23 -1.59
CA ARG A 196 -10.14 4.46 -2.40
C ARG A 196 -9.18 3.73 -1.47
N ILE A 197 -8.89 2.47 -1.77
CA ILE A 197 -7.87 1.68 -1.09
C ILE A 197 -6.55 1.86 -1.85
N HIS A 198 -5.67 2.71 -1.33
CA HIS A 198 -4.33 2.95 -1.86
C HIS A 198 -3.28 2.54 -0.81
N PHE A 199 -2.14 2.07 -1.29
CA PHE A 199 -0.98 1.70 -0.49
C PHE A 199 0.29 2.08 -1.24
N LYS A 200 1.33 2.51 -0.54
CA LYS A 200 2.70 2.53 -1.05
C LYS A 200 3.71 2.41 0.08
N THR A 201 4.82 1.73 -0.17
CA THR A 201 6.03 1.86 0.65
C THR A 201 6.73 3.19 0.36
N MET A 202 7.38 3.76 1.38
CA MET A 202 8.16 4.98 1.24
C MET A 202 9.64 4.66 0.96
N PRO A 203 10.33 5.46 0.13
CA PRO A 203 11.76 5.33 -0.05
C PRO A 203 12.50 5.55 1.28
N ARG A 204 13.47 4.69 1.57
CA ARG A 204 14.27 4.72 2.79
C ARG A 204 15.75 4.50 2.50
N PHE A 205 16.61 4.99 3.38
CA PHE A 205 18.04 4.64 3.35
C PHE A 205 18.23 3.17 3.70
N LYS A 206 19.40 2.64 3.35
CA LYS A 206 19.79 1.29 3.75
C LYS A 206 19.65 1.13 5.26
N ASP A 207 19.08 -0.01 5.68
CA ASP A 207 18.86 -0.39 7.08
C ASP A 207 17.89 0.52 7.87
N ALA A 208 17.31 1.56 7.24
CA ALA A 208 16.27 2.35 7.85
C ALA A 208 14.96 1.55 7.96
N PRO A 209 14.10 1.86 8.94
CA PRO A 209 12.82 1.18 9.11
C PRO A 209 11.92 1.28 7.88
N LEU A 210 11.23 0.19 7.55
CA LEU A 210 10.19 0.20 6.53
C LEU A 210 9.05 1.12 6.98
N ARG A 211 8.59 1.99 6.07
CA ARG A 211 7.43 2.84 6.29
C ARG A 211 6.50 2.79 5.09
N SER A 212 5.20 2.89 5.35
CA SER A 212 4.16 2.83 4.34
C SER A 212 3.09 3.91 4.56
N MET A 213 2.46 4.33 3.47
CA MET A 213 1.31 5.21 3.50
C MET A 213 0.13 4.51 2.84
N LEU A 214 -1.03 4.60 3.47
CA LEU A 214 -2.22 3.91 3.00
C LEU A 214 -3.52 4.62 3.38
N THR A 215 -4.57 4.28 2.65
CA THR A 215 -5.94 4.73 2.93
C THR A 215 -6.87 3.59 3.28
N THR A 216 -7.92 3.84 4.06
CA THR A 216 -8.70 2.76 4.67
C THR A 216 -9.68 2.01 3.75
N GLY A 217 -10.48 2.72 2.96
CA GLY A 217 -11.81 2.25 2.54
C GLY A 217 -12.91 2.76 3.47
N TYR A 218 -14.17 2.67 3.04
CA TYR A 218 -15.33 3.20 3.77
C TYR A 218 -16.24 2.10 4.33
N VAL A 219 -16.92 2.39 5.43
CA VAL A 219 -18.04 1.59 5.97
C VAL A 219 -19.41 2.18 5.59
N THR A 220 -19.44 3.40 5.05
CA THR A 220 -20.67 4.06 4.58
C THR A 220 -20.92 3.78 3.10
N HIS A 221 -22.19 3.76 2.68
CA HIS A 221 -22.57 3.57 1.28
C HIS A 221 -21.97 4.63 0.34
N LYS A 222 -22.03 4.34 -0.96
CA LYS A 222 -21.67 5.29 -2.01
C LYS A 222 -22.62 6.50 -1.97
N ASN A 223 -22.08 7.70 -1.78
CA ASN A 223 -22.84 8.96 -1.80
C ASN A 223 -22.01 10.07 -2.41
N TYR A 224 -22.19 10.32 -3.70
CA TYR A 224 -21.37 11.24 -4.48
C TYR A 224 -22.24 12.18 -5.31
N SER A 225 -21.67 13.34 -5.68
CA SER A 225 -22.33 14.28 -6.58
C SER A 225 -22.48 13.73 -8.00
N ASP A 226 -23.51 14.18 -8.68
CA ASP A 226 -23.68 14.09 -10.13
C ASP A 226 -22.72 15.07 -10.86
N SER A 227 -21.43 14.77 -10.76
CA SER A 227 -20.37 15.47 -11.47
C SER A 227 -19.33 14.45 -11.91
N LYS A 228 -18.51 14.76 -12.91
CA LYS A 228 -17.42 13.87 -13.36
C LYS A 228 -16.55 13.35 -12.20
N ALA A 229 -16.27 14.20 -11.21
CA ALA A 229 -15.48 13.83 -10.04
C ALA A 229 -16.23 12.87 -9.11
N GLY A 230 -17.55 13.07 -8.94
CA GLY A 230 -18.40 12.19 -8.15
C GLY A 230 -18.69 10.86 -8.83
N GLU A 231 -18.96 10.83 -10.14
CA GLU A 231 -19.10 9.59 -10.93
C GLU A 231 -17.83 8.74 -10.84
N THR A 232 -16.67 9.36 -11.04
CA THR A 232 -15.38 8.66 -10.90
C THR A 232 -15.20 8.14 -9.47
N ALA A 233 -15.54 8.93 -8.45
CA ALA A 233 -15.42 8.49 -7.05
C ALA A 233 -16.40 7.37 -6.69
N PHE A 234 -17.58 7.33 -7.33
CA PHE A 234 -18.56 6.27 -7.18
C PHE A 234 -18.02 4.92 -7.64
N GLU A 235 -17.35 4.87 -8.79
CA GLU A 235 -16.73 3.64 -9.31
C GLU A 235 -15.57 3.16 -8.44
N HIS A 236 -14.73 4.09 -7.98
CA HIS A 236 -13.57 3.75 -7.15
C HIS A 236 -13.89 3.62 -5.64
N HIS A 237 -15.15 3.77 -5.23
CA HIS A 237 -15.55 3.58 -3.84
C HIS A 237 -15.38 2.11 -3.45
N SER A 238 -14.57 1.87 -2.42
CA SER A 238 -14.28 0.54 -1.91
C SER A 238 -14.73 0.41 -0.45
N TYR A 239 -15.48 -0.66 -0.17
CA TYR A 239 -15.72 -1.11 1.19
C TYR A 239 -14.46 -1.82 1.70
N GLY A 240 -13.99 -1.44 2.88
CA GLY A 240 -12.73 -1.94 3.40
C GLY A 240 -12.31 -1.29 4.69
N PHE A 241 -11.32 -1.91 5.32
CA PHE A 241 -10.67 -1.41 6.52
C PHE A 241 -9.19 -1.80 6.51
N VAL A 242 -8.44 -1.22 7.44
CA VAL A 242 -7.02 -1.47 7.65
C VAL A 242 -6.85 -2.11 9.02
N ILE A 243 -5.94 -3.08 9.11
CA ILE A 243 -5.52 -3.66 10.38
C ILE A 243 -4.11 -3.15 10.69
N VAL A 244 -3.93 -2.67 11.92
CA VAL A 244 -2.63 -2.32 12.48
C VAL A 244 -2.41 -3.15 13.73
N GLU A 245 -1.35 -3.93 13.75
CA GLU A 245 -0.98 -4.82 14.86
C GLU A 245 0.30 -4.30 15.51
N LYS A 246 0.30 -4.24 16.84
CA LYS A 246 1.47 -3.89 17.62
C LYS A 246 2.29 -5.15 17.91
N LYS A 247 3.61 -5.04 17.74
CA LYS A 247 4.59 -6.06 18.11
C LYS A 247 4.91 -5.97 19.59
N GLU A 248 5.59 -6.99 20.11
CA GLU A 248 6.06 -7.01 21.50
C GLU A 248 6.98 -5.82 21.86
N ASP A 249 7.76 -5.32 20.89
CA ASP A 249 8.67 -4.18 21.08
C ASP A 249 7.96 -2.81 21.04
N GLY A 250 6.65 -2.79 20.81
CA GLY A 250 5.83 -1.59 20.73
C GLY A 250 5.79 -0.92 19.36
N THR A 251 6.55 -1.39 18.37
CA THR A 251 6.39 -1.00 16.95
C THR A 251 5.22 -1.73 16.31
N CYS A 252 4.89 -1.42 15.06
CA CYS A 252 3.81 -2.07 14.34
C CYS A 252 4.32 -2.97 13.21
N HIS A 253 3.57 -4.03 12.93
CA HIS A 253 3.62 -4.66 11.61
C HIS A 253 3.19 -3.66 10.54
N CYS A 254 3.66 -3.85 9.30
CA CYS A 254 3.24 -2.99 8.20
C CYS A 254 1.70 -3.06 8.06
N PRO A 255 0.97 -1.92 8.15
CA PRO A 255 -0.48 -1.95 8.09
C PRO A 255 -1.00 -2.59 6.80
N ARG A 256 -1.99 -3.49 6.91
CA ARG A 256 -2.56 -4.20 5.76
C ARG A 256 -4.02 -3.87 5.55
N HIS A 257 -4.47 -3.98 4.31
CA HIS A 257 -5.87 -3.83 3.94
C HIS A 257 -6.65 -5.13 4.08
N VAL A 258 -7.91 -5.00 4.46
CA VAL A 258 -8.96 -6.00 4.26
C VAL A 258 -10.00 -5.40 3.33
N LYS A 259 -10.22 -6.05 2.19
CA LYS A 259 -11.20 -5.63 1.18
C LYS A 259 -12.51 -6.36 1.43
N VAL A 260 -13.60 -5.61 1.51
CA VAL A 260 -14.91 -6.15 1.86
C VAL A 260 -15.77 -6.34 0.61
N GLN A 261 -16.55 -7.42 0.58
CA GLN A 261 -17.51 -7.73 -0.47
C GLN A 261 -18.74 -6.82 -0.39
N LYS A 262 -19.59 -6.84 -1.42
CA LYS A 262 -20.82 -6.03 -1.45
C LYS A 262 -21.86 -6.48 -0.41
N ASP A 263 -21.77 -7.71 0.08
CA ASP A 263 -22.61 -8.26 1.14
C ASP A 263 -22.06 -8.01 2.55
N GLY A 264 -20.94 -7.30 2.67
CA GLY A 264 -20.27 -7.03 3.94
C GLY A 264 -19.33 -8.13 4.42
N SER A 265 -19.24 -9.28 3.73
CA SER A 265 -18.30 -10.36 4.08
C SER A 265 -16.86 -10.02 3.67
N PHE A 266 -15.88 -10.61 4.36
CA PHE A 266 -14.46 -10.42 4.04
C PHE A 266 -13.62 -11.63 4.47
N ILE A 267 -12.36 -11.63 3.99
CA ILE A 267 -11.33 -12.57 4.42
C ILE A 267 -10.13 -11.72 4.85
N ASP A 268 -9.63 -11.96 6.06
CA ASP A 268 -8.33 -11.50 6.54
C ASP A 268 -7.46 -12.72 6.82
N LEU A 269 -6.32 -12.81 6.12
CA LEU A 269 -5.43 -13.95 6.23
C LEU A 269 -6.17 -15.28 6.03
N MET A 270 -6.26 -16.12 7.08
CA MET A 270 -6.96 -17.40 7.06
C MET A 270 -8.37 -17.36 7.65
N TYR A 271 -8.86 -16.18 8.04
CA TYR A 271 -10.16 -16.00 8.68
C TYR A 271 -11.17 -15.38 7.73
N GLN A 272 -12.25 -16.12 7.45
CA GLN A 272 -13.41 -15.61 6.76
C GLN A 272 -14.43 -15.11 7.78
N VAL A 273 -14.99 -13.92 7.52
CA VAL A 273 -16.07 -13.34 8.33
C VAL A 273 -17.28 -13.09 7.44
N LYS A 274 -18.41 -13.69 7.82
CA LYS A 274 -19.68 -13.58 7.11
C LYS A 274 -20.83 -13.80 8.07
N ASP A 275 -21.90 -13.02 7.94
CA ASP A 275 -23.11 -13.14 8.74
C ASP A 275 -22.84 -13.16 10.26
N LYS A 276 -21.86 -12.35 10.71
CA LYS A 276 -21.36 -12.26 12.10
C LYS A 276 -20.62 -13.50 12.63
N GLU A 277 -20.28 -14.43 11.76
CA GLU A 277 -19.54 -15.65 12.11
C GLU A 277 -18.12 -15.59 11.53
N VAL A 278 -17.16 -16.05 12.33
CA VAL A 278 -15.75 -16.23 11.92
C VAL A 278 -15.48 -17.72 11.70
N SER A 279 -14.89 -18.05 10.56
CA SER A 279 -14.54 -19.42 10.17
C SER A 279 -13.19 -19.44 9.46
N ILE A 280 -12.62 -20.63 9.25
CA ILE A 280 -11.41 -20.78 8.43
C ILE A 280 -11.78 -20.55 6.96
N ALA A 281 -11.04 -19.67 6.31
CA ALA A 281 -11.24 -19.34 4.91
C ALA A 281 -10.99 -20.57 4.01
N PRO A 282 -11.75 -20.69 2.90
CA PRO A 282 -11.42 -21.65 1.85
C PRO A 282 -10.02 -21.38 1.26
N PRO A 283 -9.42 -22.38 0.59
CA PRO A 283 -8.19 -22.22 -0.19
C PRO A 283 -8.17 -20.93 -1.02
N ALA A 284 -7.04 -20.23 -1.00
CA ALA A 284 -6.84 -19.04 -1.83
C ALA A 284 -6.82 -19.44 -3.32
N LYS A 285 -7.38 -18.59 -4.19
CA LYS A 285 -7.35 -18.80 -5.65
C LYS A 285 -5.94 -18.71 -6.22
N GLY A 286 -5.05 -17.98 -5.55
CA GLY A 286 -3.63 -18.02 -5.83
C GLY A 286 -2.80 -17.07 -4.98
N ILE A 287 -1.49 -17.23 -5.07
CA ILE A 287 -0.47 -16.35 -4.49
C ILE A 287 0.44 -15.80 -5.59
N VAL A 288 0.64 -14.49 -5.62
CA VAL A 288 1.65 -13.84 -6.46
C VAL A 288 2.82 -13.45 -5.57
N TRP A 289 3.96 -14.10 -5.80
CA TRP A 289 5.19 -13.83 -5.06
C TRP A 289 5.79 -12.49 -5.48
N GLY A 290 6.61 -11.92 -4.61
CA GLY A 290 7.50 -10.86 -4.99
C GLY A 290 8.61 -11.45 -5.85
N ASP A 291 9.16 -10.65 -6.75
CA ASP A 291 10.15 -11.07 -7.74
C ASP A 291 11.26 -11.92 -7.10
N LEU A 292 11.47 -13.13 -7.64
CA LEU A 292 12.25 -14.17 -6.96
C LEU A 292 13.75 -13.87 -7.00
N HIS A 293 14.27 -13.50 -8.18
CA HIS A 293 15.69 -13.35 -8.50
C HIS A 293 16.53 -14.43 -7.83
N ALA A 294 16.41 -15.68 -8.32
CA ALA A 294 16.97 -16.87 -7.67
C ALA A 294 18.43 -16.71 -7.18
N ALA A 295 19.31 -16.07 -7.96
CA ALA A 295 20.71 -15.88 -7.60
C ALA A 295 20.94 -15.00 -6.35
N GLU A 296 19.97 -14.15 -6.02
CA GLU A 296 20.01 -13.20 -4.91
C GLU A 296 18.88 -13.47 -3.91
N VAL A 297 18.28 -14.68 -3.93
CA VAL A 297 17.15 -15.05 -3.07
C VAL A 297 17.47 -14.80 -1.60
N ASN A 298 16.51 -14.25 -0.85
CA ASN A 298 16.60 -14.24 0.60
C ASN A 298 15.96 -15.54 1.13
N LYS A 299 16.78 -16.49 1.58
CA LYS A 299 16.30 -17.82 1.97
C LYS A 299 15.32 -17.78 3.15
N GLU A 300 15.48 -16.86 4.10
CA GLU A 300 14.51 -16.71 5.21
C GLU A 300 13.13 -16.29 4.68
N ILE A 301 13.04 -15.27 3.83
CA ILE A 301 11.75 -14.90 3.21
C ILE A 301 11.20 -16.04 2.37
N PHE A 302 12.03 -16.70 1.56
CA PHE A 302 11.62 -17.82 0.74
C PHE A 302 10.97 -18.94 1.57
N ASP A 303 11.64 -19.40 2.62
CA ASP A 303 11.17 -20.48 3.50
C ASP A 303 9.90 -20.05 4.25
N ARG A 304 9.86 -18.80 4.76
CA ARG A 304 8.63 -18.23 5.35
C ARG A 304 7.47 -18.20 4.39
N THR A 305 7.72 -17.92 3.12
CA THR A 305 6.68 -17.91 2.10
C THR A 305 6.19 -19.31 1.78
N LEU A 306 7.06 -20.33 1.81
CA LEU A 306 6.63 -21.73 1.73
C LEU A 306 5.76 -22.13 2.93
N ASP A 307 6.08 -21.68 4.15
CA ASP A 307 5.25 -21.95 5.33
C ASP A 307 3.79 -21.46 5.15
N LEU A 308 3.60 -20.36 4.41
CA LEU A 308 2.27 -19.80 4.11
C LEU A 308 1.37 -20.72 3.28
N TYR A 309 1.92 -21.75 2.61
CA TYR A 309 1.11 -22.71 1.85
C TYR A 309 0.27 -23.60 2.76
N SER A 310 0.74 -23.86 3.99
CA SER A 310 -0.04 -24.57 5.00
C SER A 310 -1.25 -23.75 5.49
N VAL A 311 -1.13 -22.41 5.43
CA VAL A 311 -2.14 -21.44 5.88
C VAL A 311 -3.14 -21.13 4.78
N PHE A 312 -2.67 -20.64 3.63
CA PHE A 312 -3.54 -20.16 2.54
C PHE A 312 -3.95 -21.23 1.55
N LYS A 313 -3.18 -22.33 1.46
CA LYS A 313 -3.40 -23.45 0.53
C LYS A 313 -3.74 -22.96 -0.89
N PRO A 314 -2.89 -22.12 -1.51
CA PRO A 314 -3.23 -21.50 -2.78
C PRO A 314 -3.38 -22.56 -3.89
N GLU A 315 -4.42 -22.43 -4.71
CA GLU A 315 -4.66 -23.32 -5.86
C GLU A 315 -3.57 -23.17 -6.93
N GLN A 316 -2.99 -21.97 -7.04
CA GLN A 316 -1.91 -21.69 -7.97
C GLN A 316 -0.95 -20.60 -7.45
N THR A 317 0.27 -20.63 -7.96
CA THR A 317 1.37 -19.74 -7.62
C THR A 317 1.83 -19.01 -8.87
N VAL A 318 2.16 -17.73 -8.72
CA VAL A 318 2.70 -16.88 -9.78
C VAL A 318 4.06 -16.35 -9.36
N ILE A 319 5.08 -16.63 -10.16
CA ILE A 319 6.47 -16.21 -9.94
C ILE A 319 6.90 -15.26 -11.07
N HIS A 320 7.39 -14.10 -10.71
CA HIS A 320 8.01 -13.12 -11.60
C HIS A 320 9.53 -13.10 -11.39
N ASP A 321 10.29 -12.74 -12.44
CA ASP A 321 11.76 -12.71 -12.43
C ASP A 321 12.34 -13.93 -11.69
N ALA A 322 11.90 -15.14 -12.10
CA ALA A 322 12.35 -16.39 -11.48
C ALA A 322 13.87 -16.50 -11.55
N LEU A 323 14.40 -16.37 -12.77
CA LEU A 323 15.83 -16.27 -13.03
C LEU A 323 16.30 -14.82 -12.79
N ASP A 324 17.41 -14.65 -12.08
CA ASP A 324 18.05 -13.32 -11.97
C ASP A 324 18.94 -13.01 -13.20
N ALA A 325 19.47 -14.03 -13.86
CA ALA A 325 20.42 -13.91 -14.96
C ALA A 325 21.58 -12.93 -14.64
N SER A 326 21.99 -12.91 -13.36
CA SER A 326 23.01 -12.04 -12.82
C SER A 326 24.32 -12.25 -13.56
N THR A 327 24.68 -13.51 -13.86
CA THR A 327 25.92 -13.89 -14.54
C THR A 327 26.07 -13.22 -15.91
N VAL A 328 24.96 -12.93 -16.59
CA VAL A 328 24.93 -12.31 -17.93
C VAL A 328 24.18 -10.99 -17.98
N ASN A 329 24.00 -10.34 -16.83
CA ASN A 329 23.23 -9.10 -16.73
C ASN A 329 23.82 -8.02 -17.67
N PRO A 330 23.06 -7.55 -18.68
CA PRO A 330 23.56 -6.62 -19.70
C PRO A 330 23.99 -5.28 -19.10
N HIS A 331 23.41 -4.89 -17.97
CA HIS A 331 23.73 -3.63 -17.27
C HIS A 331 25.09 -3.66 -16.55
N GLU A 332 25.65 -4.85 -16.33
CA GLU A 332 26.91 -5.06 -15.58
C GLU A 332 28.08 -5.50 -16.49
N THR A 333 27.83 -5.72 -17.77
CA THR A 333 28.81 -6.18 -18.78
C THR A 333 30.05 -5.29 -18.92
N LYS A 334 29.99 -4.03 -18.48
CA LYS A 334 31.12 -3.08 -18.49
C LYS A 334 31.75 -2.83 -17.12
N ASP A 335 31.17 -3.37 -16.05
CA ASP A 335 31.68 -3.20 -14.69
C ASP A 335 32.64 -4.34 -14.33
N MET A 336 33.94 -4.10 -14.55
CA MET A 336 35.00 -5.10 -14.28
C MET A 336 35.11 -5.48 -12.81
N PHE A 337 34.70 -4.60 -11.89
CA PHE A 337 34.71 -4.91 -10.47
C PHE A 337 33.66 -5.97 -10.15
N ILE A 338 32.42 -5.79 -10.63
CA ILE A 338 31.34 -6.77 -10.42
C ILE A 338 31.70 -8.12 -11.04
N GLN A 339 32.22 -8.12 -12.27
CA GLN A 339 32.58 -9.37 -12.95
C GLN A 339 33.66 -10.13 -12.18
N ARG A 340 34.71 -9.43 -11.72
CA ARG A 340 35.74 -10.05 -10.88
C ARG A 340 35.19 -10.54 -9.54
N LEU A 341 34.26 -9.79 -8.93
CA LEU A 341 33.63 -10.16 -7.67
C LEU A 341 32.87 -11.49 -7.80
N LYS A 342 32.04 -11.63 -8.85
CA LYS A 342 31.32 -12.87 -9.14
C LYS A 342 32.26 -14.06 -9.35
N ILE A 343 33.39 -13.85 -10.03
CA ILE A 343 34.40 -14.91 -10.18
C ILE A 343 34.99 -15.30 -8.82
N ALA A 344 35.38 -14.31 -8.01
CA ALA A 344 35.97 -14.55 -6.70
C ALA A 344 35.00 -15.26 -5.73
N GLU A 345 33.70 -15.02 -5.86
CA GLU A 345 32.64 -15.63 -5.07
C GLU A 345 32.11 -16.96 -5.66
N GLY A 346 32.60 -17.39 -6.83
CA GLY A 346 32.12 -18.61 -7.50
C GLY A 346 30.75 -18.47 -8.17
N ARG A 347 30.21 -17.26 -8.30
CA ARG A 347 28.88 -16.94 -8.85
C ARG A 347 28.93 -16.47 -10.32
N TYR A 348 29.84 -17.05 -11.11
CA TYR A 348 30.10 -16.61 -12.49
C TYR A 348 29.64 -17.60 -13.55
N LEU A 349 29.18 -18.80 -13.16
CA LEU A 349 28.75 -19.85 -14.09
C LEU A 349 27.24 -19.75 -14.37
N ILE A 350 26.87 -19.53 -15.62
CA ILE A 350 25.47 -19.41 -16.09
C ILE A 350 24.68 -20.67 -15.73
N LYS A 351 25.27 -21.84 -15.97
CA LYS A 351 24.61 -23.12 -15.73
C LYS A 351 24.26 -23.31 -14.25
N ASN A 352 25.18 -22.98 -13.34
CA ASN A 352 24.94 -23.06 -11.90
C ASN A 352 23.80 -22.12 -11.46
N GLU A 353 23.69 -20.94 -12.05
CA GLU A 353 22.61 -20.00 -11.74
C GLU A 353 21.23 -20.53 -12.21
N ILE A 354 21.17 -21.09 -13.41
CA ILE A 354 19.94 -21.72 -13.93
C ILE A 354 19.55 -22.93 -13.09
N ASP A 355 20.51 -23.79 -12.75
CA ASP A 355 20.26 -24.98 -11.92
C ASP A 355 19.76 -24.58 -10.53
N HIS A 356 20.36 -23.55 -9.92
CA HIS A 356 19.88 -23.01 -8.65
C HIS A 356 18.45 -22.47 -8.73
N CYS A 357 18.10 -21.79 -9.83
CA CYS A 357 16.72 -21.35 -10.06
C CYS A 357 15.76 -22.54 -10.16
N PHE A 358 16.15 -23.63 -10.81
CA PHE A 358 15.34 -24.83 -10.93
C PHE A 358 15.21 -25.57 -9.59
N ASP A 359 16.25 -25.61 -8.76
CA ASP A 359 16.16 -26.18 -7.42
C ASP A 359 15.09 -25.44 -6.57
N LEU A 360 15.12 -24.10 -6.58
CA LEU A 360 14.11 -23.30 -5.87
C LEU A 360 12.70 -23.47 -6.44
N LEU A 361 12.55 -23.53 -7.76
CA LEU A 361 11.25 -23.80 -8.38
C LEU A 361 10.73 -25.20 -8.02
N SER A 362 11.61 -26.19 -7.87
CA SER A 362 11.24 -27.54 -7.43
C SER A 362 10.69 -27.52 -5.99
N GLU A 363 11.32 -26.76 -5.07
CA GLU A 363 10.77 -26.58 -3.71
C GLU A 363 9.36 -25.95 -3.73
N ILE A 364 9.09 -25.04 -4.67
CA ILE A 364 7.75 -24.44 -4.84
C ILE A 364 6.77 -25.47 -5.42
N VAL A 365 7.17 -26.27 -6.41
CA VAL A 365 6.34 -27.35 -6.98
C VAL A 365 5.97 -28.38 -5.92
N ASP A 366 6.90 -28.72 -5.02
CA ASP A 366 6.70 -29.69 -3.94
C ASP A 366 5.62 -29.27 -2.92
N THR A 367 5.20 -27.98 -2.93
CA THR A 367 4.02 -27.53 -2.17
C THR A 367 2.69 -28.08 -2.71
N GLY A 368 2.68 -28.67 -3.90
CA GLY A 368 1.50 -29.20 -4.58
C GLY A 368 0.63 -28.14 -5.27
N THR A 369 1.08 -26.89 -5.32
CA THR A 369 0.44 -25.82 -6.09
C THR A 369 0.67 -25.98 -7.59
N LYS A 370 -0.26 -25.49 -8.41
CA LYS A 370 0.08 -25.22 -9.82
C LYS A 370 1.04 -24.03 -9.88
N VAL A 371 2.22 -24.19 -10.47
CA VAL A 371 3.21 -23.10 -10.60
C VAL A 371 3.11 -22.45 -11.97
N ASN A 372 3.01 -21.13 -12.00
CA ASN A 372 3.08 -20.31 -13.21
C ASN A 372 4.28 -19.37 -13.11
N VAL A 373 5.21 -19.47 -14.04
CA VAL A 373 6.35 -18.55 -14.15
C VAL A 373 6.08 -17.56 -15.27
N ILE A 374 6.16 -16.27 -14.96
CA ILE A 374 5.85 -15.20 -15.90
C ILE A 374 7.11 -14.76 -16.61
N ILE A 375 7.08 -14.73 -17.95
CA ILE A 375 8.17 -14.15 -18.73
C ILE A 375 8.47 -12.73 -18.25
N SER A 376 9.71 -12.51 -17.84
CA SER A 376 10.16 -11.27 -17.23
C SER A 376 11.45 -10.78 -17.89
N ASN A 377 11.86 -9.54 -17.61
CA ASN A 377 12.98 -8.95 -18.35
C ASN A 377 14.32 -9.65 -18.08
N HIS A 378 14.48 -10.31 -16.93
CA HIS A 378 15.69 -11.06 -16.61
C HIS A 378 15.83 -12.34 -17.46
N ASP A 379 14.72 -13.02 -17.78
CA ASP A 379 14.73 -14.21 -18.64
C ASP A 379 15.33 -13.90 -20.03
N ILE A 380 15.00 -12.71 -20.56
CA ILE A 380 15.46 -12.22 -21.87
C ILE A 380 16.96 -11.89 -21.87
N PHE A 381 17.62 -11.79 -20.71
CA PHE A 381 19.07 -11.58 -20.68
C PHE A 381 19.84 -12.76 -21.25
N LEU A 382 19.33 -13.99 -21.15
CA LEU A 382 19.94 -15.15 -21.81
C LEU A 382 19.91 -15.01 -23.34
N ASP A 383 18.74 -14.64 -23.90
CA ASP A 383 18.57 -14.40 -25.33
C ASP A 383 19.51 -13.29 -25.84
N ARG A 384 19.61 -12.19 -25.08
CA ARG A 384 20.55 -11.10 -25.38
C ARG A 384 22.01 -11.53 -25.27
N HIS A 385 22.35 -12.37 -24.28
CA HIS A 385 23.70 -12.88 -24.13
C HIS A 385 24.12 -13.69 -25.35
N VAL A 386 23.24 -14.55 -25.88
CA VAL A 386 23.49 -15.30 -27.12
C VAL A 386 23.64 -14.34 -28.32
N ASN A 387 22.76 -13.35 -28.47
CA ASN A 387 22.78 -12.44 -29.62
C ASN A 387 23.99 -11.49 -29.64
N ASP A 388 24.31 -10.89 -28.49
CA ASP A 388 25.28 -9.80 -28.39
C ASP A 388 26.67 -10.29 -27.93
N GLY A 389 26.72 -11.46 -27.30
CA GLY A 389 27.91 -12.02 -26.65
C GLY A 389 28.90 -12.68 -27.59
N ASN A 390 30.07 -13.04 -27.03
CA ASN A 390 31.08 -13.83 -27.73
C ASN A 390 31.70 -14.83 -26.76
N TRP A 391 31.29 -16.09 -26.84
CA TRP A 391 31.74 -17.17 -25.97
C TRP A 391 33.26 -17.35 -25.91
N LYS A 392 34.01 -16.94 -26.95
CA LYS A 392 35.48 -17.02 -26.96
C LYS A 392 36.13 -16.11 -25.93
N LYS A 393 35.39 -15.10 -25.44
CA LYS A 393 35.85 -14.16 -24.40
C LYS A 393 35.59 -14.68 -22.98
N ASP A 394 34.74 -15.70 -22.83
CA ASP A 394 34.46 -16.33 -21.53
C ASP A 394 34.38 -17.85 -21.69
N LEU A 395 35.54 -18.49 -21.62
CA LEU A 395 35.66 -19.93 -21.80
C LEU A 395 35.04 -20.73 -20.64
N HIS A 396 34.83 -20.12 -19.47
CA HIS A 396 34.14 -20.79 -18.37
C HIS A 396 32.69 -21.08 -18.73
N ASN A 397 32.03 -20.14 -19.41
CA ASN A 397 30.63 -20.25 -19.81
C ASN A 397 30.42 -20.68 -21.26
N SER A 398 31.49 -20.94 -22.02
CA SER A 398 31.36 -21.33 -23.42
C SER A 398 30.47 -22.57 -23.67
N PRO A 399 30.45 -23.62 -22.82
CA PRO A 399 29.52 -24.73 -23.02
C PRO A 399 28.06 -24.30 -22.88
N ALA A 400 27.73 -23.55 -21.81
CA ALA A 400 26.38 -23.04 -21.56
C ALA A 400 25.94 -22.07 -22.68
N TYR A 401 26.84 -21.20 -23.13
CA TYR A 401 26.57 -20.33 -24.27
C TYR A 401 26.24 -21.13 -25.54
N LEU A 402 27.04 -22.14 -25.88
CA LEU A 402 26.85 -22.92 -27.10
C LEU A 402 25.58 -23.78 -27.05
N GLU A 403 25.22 -24.29 -25.87
CA GLU A 403 23.94 -24.95 -25.62
C GLU A 403 22.76 -23.99 -25.86
N MET A 404 22.77 -22.82 -25.23
CA MET A 404 21.73 -21.80 -25.43
C MET A 404 21.65 -21.31 -26.89
N ALA A 405 22.80 -21.17 -27.56
CA ALA A 405 22.85 -20.82 -28.97
C ALA A 405 22.25 -21.93 -29.85
N LEU A 406 22.52 -23.20 -29.55
CA LEU A 406 21.90 -24.31 -30.26
C LEU A 406 20.38 -24.32 -30.06
N ILE A 407 19.91 -24.10 -28.83
CA ILE A 407 18.48 -23.93 -28.52
C ILE A 407 17.88 -22.83 -29.41
N GLN A 408 18.49 -21.64 -29.41
CA GLN A 408 18.02 -20.50 -30.21
C GLN A 408 17.94 -20.81 -31.72
N GLN A 409 18.85 -21.63 -32.26
CA GLN A 409 18.90 -21.94 -33.70
C GLN A 409 18.01 -23.13 -34.11
N THR A 410 17.59 -23.98 -33.17
CA THR A 410 16.92 -25.25 -33.48
C THR A 410 15.51 -25.38 -32.91
N VAL A 411 15.17 -24.57 -31.89
CA VAL A 411 13.87 -24.58 -31.23
C VAL A 411 13.03 -23.39 -31.71
N ASP A 412 11.74 -23.63 -31.93
CA ASP A 412 10.78 -22.56 -32.19
C ASP A 412 10.45 -21.79 -30.90
N LEU A 413 11.32 -20.84 -30.53
CA LEU A 413 11.18 -20.03 -29.32
C LEU A 413 9.89 -19.19 -29.28
N ARG A 414 9.16 -19.02 -30.39
CA ARG A 414 7.84 -18.36 -30.35
C ARG A 414 6.85 -19.13 -29.47
N GLN A 415 7.00 -20.45 -29.38
CA GLN A 415 6.16 -21.32 -28.55
C GLN A 415 6.52 -21.25 -27.06
N TYR A 416 7.81 -21.00 -26.76
CA TYR A 416 8.35 -21.02 -25.39
C TYR A 416 8.64 -19.62 -24.84
N GLY A 417 8.53 -18.57 -25.66
CA GLY A 417 8.80 -17.18 -25.31
C GLY A 417 10.29 -16.80 -25.31
N SER A 418 11.12 -17.58 -24.64
CA SER A 418 12.56 -17.32 -24.48
C SER A 418 13.38 -18.61 -24.39
N ILE A 419 14.71 -18.49 -24.43
CA ILE A 419 15.62 -19.62 -24.17
C ILE A 419 15.32 -20.21 -22.78
N PHE A 420 15.16 -19.36 -21.76
CA PHE A 420 14.83 -19.80 -20.41
C PHE A 420 13.49 -20.55 -20.35
N GLY A 421 12.46 -20.05 -21.04
CA GLY A 421 11.15 -20.71 -21.09
C GLY A 421 11.22 -22.12 -21.68
N TYR A 422 12.05 -22.33 -22.70
CA TYR A 422 12.30 -23.67 -23.24
C TYR A 422 13.01 -24.57 -22.24
N MET A 423 14.07 -24.08 -21.59
CA MET A 423 14.82 -24.85 -20.59
C MET A 423 13.93 -25.24 -19.40
N LEU A 424 13.07 -24.33 -18.94
CA LEU A 424 12.11 -24.58 -17.88
C LEU A 424 11.09 -25.66 -18.29
N TYR A 425 10.53 -25.59 -19.51
CA TYR A 425 9.66 -26.64 -20.03
C TYR A 425 10.37 -28.00 -20.11
N THR A 426 11.63 -28.05 -20.55
CA THR A 426 12.37 -29.32 -20.60
C THR A 426 12.65 -29.90 -19.21
N GLN A 427 12.76 -29.06 -18.18
CA GLN A 427 13.02 -29.47 -16.81
C GLN A 427 11.75 -29.94 -16.09
N PHE A 428 10.63 -29.22 -16.24
CA PHE A 428 9.42 -29.41 -15.44
C PHE A 428 8.21 -29.93 -16.22
N GLY A 429 8.24 -29.92 -17.55
CA GLY A 429 7.09 -30.28 -18.37
C GLY A 429 5.84 -29.47 -18.02
N ASP A 430 4.77 -30.18 -17.65
CA ASP A 430 3.48 -29.57 -17.32
C ASP A 430 3.35 -29.14 -15.83
N ASP A 431 4.33 -29.50 -14.98
CA ASP A 431 4.31 -29.15 -13.55
C ASP A 431 4.53 -27.64 -13.32
N VAL A 432 5.27 -26.99 -14.23
CA VAL A 432 5.47 -25.53 -14.24
C VAL A 432 5.03 -24.96 -15.58
N LYS A 433 4.03 -24.09 -15.55
CA LYS A 433 3.58 -23.38 -16.75
C LYS A 433 4.36 -22.08 -16.93
N TYR A 434 5.13 -21.98 -18.01
CA TYR A 434 5.74 -20.71 -18.41
C TYR A 434 4.75 -19.87 -19.22
N ILE A 435 4.41 -18.68 -18.73
CA ILE A 435 3.44 -17.77 -19.34
C ILE A 435 4.18 -16.80 -20.25
N ASN A 436 3.87 -16.86 -21.55
CA ASN A 436 4.54 -16.11 -22.59
C ASN A 436 3.93 -14.71 -22.82
N PHE A 437 4.61 -13.85 -23.57
CA PHE A 437 4.15 -12.52 -23.91
C PHE A 437 2.79 -12.56 -24.62
N GLY A 438 1.85 -11.75 -24.12
CA GLY A 438 0.51 -11.62 -24.70
C GLY A 438 -0.47 -12.70 -24.25
N GLU A 439 -0.02 -13.70 -23.47
CA GLU A 439 -0.92 -14.60 -22.76
C GLU A 439 -1.58 -13.90 -21.56
N SER A 440 -2.64 -14.50 -21.05
CA SER A 440 -3.43 -14.01 -19.92
C SER A 440 -3.51 -15.08 -18.83
N LEU A 441 -3.49 -14.64 -17.58
CA LEU A 441 -3.65 -15.47 -16.40
C LEU A 441 -4.58 -14.72 -15.43
N ASP A 442 -5.88 -14.99 -15.53
CA ASP A 442 -6.87 -14.45 -14.60
C ASP A 442 -6.91 -15.27 -13.31
N ILE A 443 -6.66 -14.60 -12.19
CA ILE A 443 -6.86 -15.16 -10.85
C ILE A 443 -7.79 -14.23 -10.08
N GLY A 444 -9.06 -14.64 -9.94
CA GLY A 444 -10.07 -13.89 -9.20
C GLY A 444 -10.37 -12.50 -9.77
N GLY A 445 -10.31 -12.35 -11.10
CA GLY A 445 -10.53 -11.10 -11.81
C GLY A 445 -9.31 -10.17 -11.82
N TYR A 446 -8.13 -10.69 -11.50
CA TYR A 446 -6.84 -10.00 -11.62
C TYR A 446 -6.00 -10.66 -12.71
N GLU A 447 -5.56 -9.86 -13.68
CA GLU A 447 -4.55 -10.25 -14.65
C GLU A 447 -3.18 -10.37 -13.96
N CYS A 448 -2.58 -11.56 -14.06
CA CYS A 448 -1.31 -11.91 -13.41
C CYS A 448 -0.24 -12.40 -14.42
N ALA A 449 -0.52 -12.40 -15.73
CA ALA A 449 0.42 -12.83 -16.77
C ALA A 449 1.47 -11.77 -17.16
N MET A 450 1.37 -10.56 -16.63
CA MET A 450 2.24 -9.44 -17.02
C MET A 450 3.22 -9.11 -15.90
N HIS A 451 4.52 -9.18 -16.20
CA HIS A 451 5.58 -8.81 -15.26
C HIS A 451 5.48 -7.34 -14.82
N GLY A 452 5.24 -6.41 -15.76
CA GLY A 452 5.00 -4.98 -15.45
C GLY A 452 6.08 -4.01 -15.94
N ASP A 453 7.09 -4.52 -16.63
CA ASP A 453 8.13 -3.76 -17.35
C ASP A 453 7.60 -3.09 -18.64
N HIS A 454 6.60 -3.71 -19.26
CA HIS A 454 5.95 -3.23 -20.48
C HIS A 454 4.55 -2.66 -20.24
N GLY A 455 4.31 -1.45 -20.74
CA GLY A 455 3.02 -0.77 -20.77
C GLY A 455 2.36 -0.82 -22.15
N ALA A 456 1.20 -0.16 -22.26
CA ALA A 456 0.43 -0.11 -23.50
C ALA A 456 1.25 0.43 -24.68
N ASN A 457 1.08 -0.18 -25.86
CA ASN A 457 1.72 0.21 -27.12
C ASN A 457 3.26 0.26 -27.06
N GLY A 458 3.88 -0.62 -26.28
CA GLY A 458 5.34 -0.69 -26.13
C GLY A 458 5.94 0.42 -25.26
N ALA A 459 5.12 1.22 -24.58
CA ALA A 459 5.60 2.16 -23.57
C ALA A 459 6.25 1.43 -22.39
N ARG A 460 7.06 2.13 -21.61
CA ARG A 460 7.55 1.59 -20.35
C ARG A 460 6.39 1.42 -19.36
N GLY A 461 6.38 0.29 -18.66
CA GLY A 461 5.40 -0.01 -17.63
C GLY A 461 5.44 1.01 -16.48
N SER A 462 4.28 1.32 -15.93
CA SER A 462 4.17 2.14 -14.73
C SER A 462 2.84 1.90 -14.02
N ALA A 463 2.84 1.94 -12.70
CA ALA A 463 1.62 1.80 -11.91
C ALA A 463 0.52 2.80 -12.28
N ASN A 464 0.86 4.03 -12.67
CA ASN A 464 -0.13 5.03 -13.11
C ASN A 464 -0.79 4.66 -14.46
N THR A 465 -0.12 3.87 -15.29
CA THR A 465 -0.68 3.36 -16.54
C THR A 465 -1.53 2.13 -16.26
N PHE A 466 -1.01 1.19 -15.47
CA PHE A 466 -1.72 -0.04 -15.11
C PHE A 466 -2.98 0.23 -14.28
N SER A 467 -2.97 1.25 -13.42
CA SER A 467 -4.15 1.64 -12.61
C SER A 467 -5.34 2.14 -13.44
N LYS A 468 -5.14 2.41 -14.73
CA LYS A 468 -6.16 2.91 -15.66
C LYS A 468 -6.65 1.83 -16.63
N LEU A 469 -6.13 0.61 -16.53
CA LEU A 469 -6.63 -0.50 -17.32
C LEU A 469 -8.08 -0.81 -16.94
N ASN A 470 -8.81 -1.36 -17.90
CA ASN A 470 -10.17 -1.88 -17.69
C ASN A 470 -10.18 -3.20 -16.91
N THR A 471 -9.01 -3.82 -16.73
CA THR A 471 -8.80 -5.06 -15.97
C THR A 471 -7.92 -4.75 -14.76
N LYS A 472 -8.20 -5.38 -13.62
CA LYS A 472 -7.30 -5.30 -12.45
C LYS A 472 -6.05 -6.12 -12.73
N MET A 473 -4.92 -5.74 -12.16
CA MET A 473 -3.65 -6.41 -12.40
C MET A 473 -2.85 -6.56 -11.12
N ILE A 474 -2.17 -7.69 -10.98
CA ILE A 474 -1.13 -7.92 -9.97
C ILE A 474 0.16 -8.19 -10.74
N GLY A 475 1.23 -7.45 -10.47
CA GLY A 475 2.50 -7.59 -11.19
C GLY A 475 3.73 -7.23 -10.37
N GLY A 476 4.90 -7.64 -10.88
CA GLY A 476 6.25 -7.45 -10.35
C GLY A 476 6.96 -6.23 -10.94
N HIS A 477 8.27 -6.32 -11.15
CA HIS A 477 9.16 -5.35 -11.79
C HIS A 477 9.66 -4.17 -10.93
N SER A 478 8.76 -3.45 -10.24
CA SER A 478 9.19 -2.24 -9.52
C SER A 478 9.67 -2.53 -8.10
N HIS A 479 9.42 -3.74 -7.60
CA HIS A 479 9.80 -4.26 -6.27
C HIS A 479 9.33 -3.42 -5.07
N SER A 480 8.53 -2.37 -5.31
CA SER A 480 8.09 -1.37 -4.35
C SER A 480 6.59 -1.54 -4.12
N PRO A 481 6.18 -2.23 -3.04
CA PRO A 481 4.79 -2.65 -2.89
C PRO A 481 3.82 -1.48 -2.90
N MET A 482 2.74 -1.63 -3.66
CA MET A 482 1.79 -0.55 -3.93
C MET A 482 0.41 -1.10 -4.30
N ILE A 483 -0.63 -0.37 -3.91
CA ILE A 483 -1.99 -0.54 -4.41
C ILE A 483 -2.41 0.82 -4.97
N LEU A 484 -2.74 0.86 -6.26
CA LEU A 484 -3.22 2.06 -6.94
C LEU A 484 -4.41 1.69 -7.81
N ASP A 485 -5.61 1.99 -7.31
CA ASP A 485 -6.88 1.63 -7.95
C ASP A 485 -6.94 0.14 -8.31
N GLY A 486 -6.97 -0.21 -9.60
CA GLY A 486 -7.03 -1.60 -10.07
C GLY A 486 -5.68 -2.33 -10.09
N TYR A 487 -4.56 -1.66 -9.80
CA TYR A 487 -3.22 -2.24 -9.86
C TYR A 487 -2.66 -2.55 -8.48
N THR A 488 -2.10 -3.75 -8.31
CA THR A 488 -1.29 -4.15 -7.14
C THR A 488 0.12 -4.51 -7.61
N GLN A 489 1.11 -3.90 -6.98
CA GLN A 489 2.53 -4.18 -7.18
C GLN A 489 3.02 -5.04 -6.02
N VAL A 490 3.58 -6.21 -6.31
CA VAL A 490 4.29 -7.03 -5.32
C VAL A 490 5.71 -6.50 -5.07
N GLY A 491 6.36 -7.05 -4.06
CA GLY A 491 7.72 -6.71 -3.67
C GLY A 491 8.75 -7.62 -4.32
N VAL A 492 9.72 -8.05 -3.51
CA VAL A 492 10.76 -9.04 -3.88
C VAL A 492 10.85 -10.17 -2.86
N THR A 493 11.29 -11.33 -3.31
CA THR A 493 11.74 -12.44 -2.44
C THR A 493 13.27 -12.46 -2.31
N CYS A 494 13.98 -11.71 -3.16
CA CYS A 494 15.43 -11.54 -3.10
C CYS A 494 15.89 -10.51 -2.06
N ASN A 495 17.18 -10.53 -1.77
CA ASN A 495 17.82 -9.57 -0.88
C ASN A 495 17.54 -8.13 -1.30
N LEU A 496 17.05 -7.30 -0.37
CA LEU A 496 16.76 -5.88 -0.62
C LEU A 496 18.02 -5.07 -0.97
N ASN A 497 19.16 -5.51 -0.43
CA ASN A 497 20.44 -4.83 -0.53
C ASN A 497 21.31 -5.47 -1.60
N GLN A 498 21.08 -5.11 -2.85
CA GLN A 498 21.89 -5.57 -3.98
C GLN A 498 22.94 -4.52 -4.36
N TYR A 499 24.00 -4.96 -5.05
CA TYR A 499 25.10 -4.05 -5.40
C TYR A 499 24.63 -2.86 -6.24
N TYR A 500 23.68 -3.03 -7.17
CA TYR A 500 23.18 -1.93 -7.99
C TYR A 500 22.23 -0.97 -7.25
N THR A 501 21.59 -1.40 -6.16
CA THR A 501 20.72 -0.52 -5.34
C THR A 501 21.51 0.42 -4.43
N ARG A 502 22.85 0.28 -4.36
CA ARG A 502 23.75 1.09 -3.52
C ARG A 502 23.73 2.61 -3.77
N LYS A 503 23.18 3.08 -4.89
CA LYS A 503 23.32 4.48 -5.36
C LYS A 503 22.24 5.44 -4.83
N GLY A 504 21.47 5.07 -3.82
CA GLY A 504 20.47 5.98 -3.25
C GLY A 504 19.56 5.35 -2.20
N VAL A 505 18.35 5.91 -2.11
CA VAL A 505 17.26 5.38 -1.29
C VAL A 505 16.41 4.40 -2.10
N SER A 506 15.75 3.46 -1.42
CA SER A 506 14.90 2.44 -2.05
C SER A 506 13.55 2.33 -1.33
N SER A 507 12.48 2.15 -2.08
CA SER A 507 11.15 1.79 -1.58
C SER A 507 10.89 0.28 -1.62
N TRP A 508 11.91 -0.53 -1.93
CA TRP A 508 11.76 -1.98 -2.04
C TRP A 508 11.38 -2.58 -0.69
N ALA A 509 10.55 -3.61 -0.73
CA ALA A 509 10.23 -4.41 0.43
C ALA A 509 9.86 -5.82 0.01
N HIS A 510 9.96 -6.76 0.95
CA HIS A 510 9.44 -8.09 0.75
C HIS A 510 7.92 -8.04 0.83
N ALA A 511 7.24 -8.48 -0.23
CA ALA A 511 5.79 -8.49 -0.26
C ALA A 511 5.23 -9.45 -1.31
N HIS A 512 4.10 -10.05 -0.96
CA HIS A 512 3.33 -10.97 -1.82
C HIS A 512 1.87 -10.53 -1.85
N SER A 513 1.13 -10.98 -2.86
CA SER A 513 -0.31 -10.72 -2.94
C SER A 513 -1.07 -12.05 -2.95
N ILE A 514 -1.93 -12.25 -1.95
CA ILE A 514 -2.83 -13.40 -1.89
C ILE A 514 -4.15 -13.02 -2.56
N VAL A 515 -4.64 -13.83 -3.50
CA VAL A 515 -6.00 -13.70 -4.05
C VAL A 515 -6.90 -14.71 -3.32
N HIS A 516 -7.73 -14.19 -2.41
CA HIS A 516 -8.60 -15.01 -1.56
C HIS A 516 -9.77 -15.61 -2.35
N ALA A 517 -10.42 -16.62 -1.76
CA ALA A 517 -11.58 -17.31 -2.35
C ALA A 517 -12.76 -16.37 -2.72
N ASN A 518 -12.81 -15.17 -2.13
CA ASN A 518 -13.82 -14.15 -2.37
C ASN A 518 -13.46 -13.11 -3.45
N ASP A 519 -12.48 -13.41 -4.31
CA ASP A 519 -12.02 -12.54 -5.42
C ASP A 519 -11.43 -11.20 -4.96
N LYS A 520 -10.97 -11.13 -3.71
CA LYS A 520 -10.24 -9.97 -3.17
C LYS A 520 -8.80 -10.34 -2.97
N ASN A 521 -7.90 -9.49 -3.46
CA ASN A 521 -6.50 -9.62 -3.14
C ASN A 521 -6.11 -8.87 -1.85
N GLN A 522 -5.19 -9.46 -1.09
CA GLN A 522 -4.55 -8.89 0.09
C GLN A 522 -3.04 -8.83 -0.14
N LEU A 523 -2.48 -7.62 -0.10
CA LEU A 523 -1.03 -7.39 -0.18
C LEU A 523 -0.44 -7.56 1.22
N ILE A 524 0.41 -8.57 1.40
CA ILE A 524 1.17 -8.80 2.64
C ILE A 524 2.57 -8.25 2.47
N VAL A 525 3.04 -7.45 3.42
CA VAL A 525 4.34 -6.80 3.39
C VAL A 525 5.09 -7.15 4.65
N PHE A 526 6.23 -7.82 4.49
CA PHE A 526 7.06 -8.25 5.61
C PHE A 526 7.85 -7.05 6.16
N GLY A 527 7.92 -6.98 7.48
CA GLY A 527 8.82 -6.08 8.19
C GLY A 527 10.28 -6.48 8.03
N ASN A 528 11.17 -5.67 8.59
CA ASN A 528 12.61 -5.95 8.60
C ASN A 528 12.96 -7.21 9.43
N ASP A 529 12.04 -7.69 10.25
CA ASP A 529 12.08 -8.91 11.04
C ASP A 529 11.46 -10.13 10.32
N TYR A 530 11.17 -10.00 9.03
CA TYR A 530 10.60 -11.06 8.19
C TYR A 530 9.23 -11.58 8.66
N LYS A 531 8.50 -10.77 9.44
CA LYS A 531 7.11 -11.02 9.87
C LYS A 531 6.17 -9.95 9.31
N PHE A 532 4.89 -10.27 9.15
CA PHE A 532 3.88 -9.31 8.71
C PHE A 532 2.61 -9.28 9.57
N THR A 533 2.49 -10.17 10.56
CA THR A 533 1.30 -10.32 11.43
C THR A 533 1.67 -11.19 12.64
N GLU A 534 0.89 -11.06 13.72
CA GLU A 534 0.88 -11.98 14.88
C GLU A 534 -0.31 -12.95 14.85
N LEU A 535 -1.13 -12.93 13.80
CA LEU A 535 -2.37 -13.70 13.73
C LEU A 535 -2.23 -15.13 13.18
N ILE A 536 -1.10 -15.49 12.58
CA ILE A 536 -0.85 -16.81 11.97
C ILE A 536 0.54 -17.33 12.26
#